data_AF-A0A3B1CLU7-F1
#
_entry.id   AF-A0A3B1CLU7-F1
#
_cell.length_a   1.000
_cell.length_b   1.000
_cell.length_c   1.000
_cell.angle_alpha   90.00
_cell.angle_beta   90.00
_cell.angle_gamma   90.00
#
_symmetry.space_group_name_H-M   'P 1'
#
loop_
_entity.id
_entity.type
_entity.pdbx_description
1 polymer ?
#
loop_
_entity_poly.entity_id
_entity_poly.type
_entity_poly.pdbx_seq_one_letter_code
_entity_poly.pdbx_strand_id
1 'polypeptide(L)' 'HGQVGARPPKEIGVQTLRGGDVVGEHTVIFAGVGERIELTHRAGSRDNFAAGAVRAAMWVVNQPNGVYDMQDVLGLR' A
#
# COMPACT_ATOMS: atom_id res chain seq x y z
N HIS A 1 9.16 -16.14 -20.69
CA HIS A 1 7.82 -15.71 -20.24
C HIS A 1 6.79 -16.24 -21.21
N GLY A 2 5.79 -16.95 -20.68
CA GLY A 2 4.88 -17.78 -21.48
C GLY A 2 3.74 -17.00 -22.13
N GLN A 3 3.18 -17.58 -23.19
CA GLN A 3 1.87 -17.19 -23.73
C GLN A 3 0.79 -17.72 -22.79
N VAL A 4 0.25 -16.85 -21.93
CA VAL A 4 -0.76 -17.23 -20.91
C VAL A 4 -2.21 -17.01 -21.38
N GLY A 5 -2.40 -16.53 -22.62
CA GLY A 5 -3.72 -16.20 -23.17
C GLY A 5 -4.21 -14.80 -22.77
N ALA A 6 -5.47 -14.51 -23.08
CA ALA A 6 -6.10 -13.23 -22.77
C ALA A 6 -6.44 -13.12 -21.27
N ARG A 7 -6.25 -11.92 -20.69
CA ARG A 7 -6.54 -11.65 -19.28
C ARG A 7 -8.06 -11.71 -19.00
N PRO A 8 -8.53 -12.52 -18.03
CA PRO A 8 -9.90 -12.51 -17.56
C PRO A 8 -10.33 -11.15 -16.97
N PRO A 9 -11.60 -10.72 -17.14
CA PRO A 9 -12.05 -9.40 -16.69
C PRO A 9 -11.93 -9.13 -15.18
N LYS A 10 -11.96 -10.17 -14.34
CA LYS A 10 -11.94 -10.07 -12.87
C LYS A 10 -10.57 -10.36 -12.24
N GLU A 11 -9.56 -10.67 -13.05
CA GLU A 11 -8.24 -10.99 -12.53
C GLU A 11 -7.57 -9.75 -11.92
N ILE A 12 -6.92 -9.88 -10.76
CA ILE A 12 -6.00 -8.86 -10.25
C ILE A 12 -4.58 -9.36 -10.47
N GLY A 13 -3.85 -8.70 -11.37
CA GLY A 13 -2.46 -9.07 -11.66
C GLY A 13 -1.53 -8.68 -10.52
N VAL A 14 -0.66 -9.59 -10.12
CA VAL A 14 0.38 -9.35 -9.11
C VAL A 14 1.74 -9.51 -9.75
N GLN A 15 2.52 -8.42 -9.74
CA GLN A 15 3.91 -8.42 -10.19
C GLN A 15 4.81 -8.01 -9.04
N THR A 16 5.95 -8.68 -8.92
CA THR A 16 6.90 -8.46 -7.84
C THR A 16 8.30 -8.34 -8.41
N LEU A 17 8.96 -7.24 -8.07
CA LEU A 17 10.35 -6.99 -8.43
C LEU A 17 11.24 -7.12 -7.19
N ARG A 18 12.48 -7.55 -7.40
CA ARG A 18 13.53 -7.67 -6.38
C ARG A 18 14.80 -7.09 -6.98
N GLY A 19 15.45 -6.17 -6.28
CA GLY A 19 16.70 -5.57 -6.74
C GLY A 19 17.28 -4.59 -5.74
N GLY A 20 18.61 -4.63 -5.60
CA GLY A 20 19.39 -3.68 -4.82
C GLY A 20 18.93 -3.53 -3.37
N ASP A 21 18.89 -2.28 -2.92
CA ASP A 21 18.57 -1.81 -1.58
C ASP A 21 17.17 -1.19 -1.48
N VAL A 22 16.29 -1.44 -2.45
CA VAL A 22 14.93 -0.90 -2.49
C VAL A 22 14.16 -1.29 -1.23
N VAL A 23 13.80 -0.29 -0.40
CA VAL A 23 13.06 -0.51 0.84
C VAL A 23 11.65 -1.02 0.57
N GLY A 24 10.96 -0.40 -0.40
CA GLY A 24 9.65 -0.86 -0.85
C GLY A 24 8.98 0.14 -1.80
N GLU A 25 8.48 -0.36 -2.92
CA GLU A 25 7.65 0.37 -3.86
C GLU A 25 6.43 -0.48 -4.21
N HIS A 26 5.25 0.14 -4.18
CA HIS A 26 3.99 -0.49 -4.54
C HIS A 26 3.24 0.43 -5.50
N THR A 27 2.80 -0.10 -6.63
CA THR A 27 1.95 0.62 -7.59
C THR A 27 0.69 -0.19 -7.84
N VAL A 28 -0.45 0.47 -7.71
CA VAL A 28 -1.74 -0.03 -8.19
C VAL A 28 -2.06 0.69 -9.49
N ILE A 29 -2.33 -0.07 -10.55
CA ILE A 29 -2.64 0.45 -11.87
C ILE A 29 -4.08 0.12 -12.23
N PHE A 30 -4.87 1.14 -12.52
CA PHE A 30 -6.19 1.03 -13.14
C PHE A 30 -6.04 1.42 -14.61
N ALA A 31 -6.05 0.43 -15.51
CA ALA A 31 -5.85 0.65 -16.94
C ALA A 31 -7.18 0.45 -17.71
N GLY A 32 -7.62 1.51 -18.39
CA GLY A 32 -8.77 1.52 -19.29
C GLY A 32 -8.34 1.61 -20.76
N VAL A 33 -9.31 1.73 -21.67
CA VAL A 33 -9.02 1.98 -23.08
C VAL A 33 -8.59 3.43 -23.24
N GLY A 34 -7.34 3.66 -23.67
CA GLY A 34 -6.81 5.00 -23.96
C GLY A 34 -6.24 5.76 -22.76
N GLU A 35 -6.42 5.27 -21.53
CA GLU A 35 -5.91 5.93 -20.32
C GLU A 35 -5.58 4.96 -19.18
N ARG A 36 -4.86 5.47 -18.17
CA ARG A 36 -4.61 4.75 -16.92
C ARG A 36 -4.43 5.70 -15.75
N ILE A 37 -4.81 5.24 -14.57
CA ILE A 37 -4.54 5.87 -13.27
C ILE A 37 -3.58 4.98 -12.50
N GLU A 38 -2.54 5.58 -11.94
CA GLU A 38 -1.54 4.90 -11.11
C GLU A 38 -1.50 5.50 -9.71
N LEU A 39 -1.60 4.65 -8.69
CA LEU A 39 -1.36 5.03 -7.30
C LEU A 39 -0.08 4.36 -6.83
N THR A 40 0.94 5.16 -6.56
CA THR A 40 2.29 4.67 -6.22
C THR A 40 2.69 5.13 -4.83
N HIS A 41 3.10 4.18 -3.98
CA HIS A 41 3.75 4.44 -2.70
C HIS A 41 5.22 3.98 -2.76
N ARG A 42 6.15 4.91 -2.52
CA ARG A 42 7.60 4.66 -2.47
C ARG A 42 8.13 4.98 -1.08
N ALA A 43 8.69 4.00 -0.41
CA ALA A 43 9.37 4.20 0.87
C ALA A 43 10.86 4.42 0.63
N GLY A 44 11.41 5.55 1.08
CA GLY A 44 12.85 5.82 1.06
C GLY A 44 13.58 5.28 2.29
N SER A 45 12.87 5.04 3.39
CA SER A 45 13.41 4.52 4.66
C SER A 45 12.33 3.74 5.41
N ARG A 46 12.74 2.86 6.34
CA ARG A 46 11.83 2.20 7.29
C ARG A 46 11.33 3.13 8.39
N ASP A 47 11.93 4.32 8.54
CA ASP A 47 11.55 5.31 9.54
C ASP A 47 10.11 5.79 9.38
N ASN A 48 9.57 5.76 8.15
CA ASN A 48 8.17 6.08 7.88
C ASN A 48 7.21 5.22 8.71
N PHE A 49 7.52 3.92 8.84
CA PHE A 49 6.70 2.99 9.63
C PHE A 49 6.90 3.19 11.12
N ALA A 50 8.13 3.47 11.56
CA ALA A 50 8.42 3.77 12.96
C ALA A 50 7.70 5.05 13.42
N ALA A 51 7.72 6.11 12.60
CA ALA A 51 6.98 7.34 12.84
C ALA A 51 5.46 7.09 12.93
N GLY A 52 4.91 6.25 12.05
CA GLY A 52 3.51 5.81 12.10
C GLY A 52 3.16 5.10 13.41
N ALA A 53 4.02 4.18 13.89
CA ALA A 53 3.83 3.48 15.15
C ALA A 53 3.88 4.42 16.36
N VAL A 54 4.82 5.37 16.39
CA VAL A 54 4.89 6.40 17.46
C VAL A 54 3.64 7.28 17.45
N ARG A 55 3.16 7.69 16.25
CA ARG A 55 1.90 8.43 16.11
C ARG A 55 0.71 7.62 16.67
N ALA A 56 0.60 6.34 16.32
CA ALA A 56 -0.46 5.48 16.83
C ALA A 56 -0.39 5.32 18.35
N ALA A 57 0.80 5.18 18.93
CA ALA A 57 1.01 5.11 20.37
C ALA A 57 0.55 6.38 21.10
N MET A 58 0.86 7.57 20.55
CA MET A 58 0.37 8.84 21.12
C MET A 58 -1.15 9.01 20.96
N TRP A 59 -1.73 8.45 19.91
CA TRP A 59 -3.17 8.53 19.65
C TRP A 59 -3.97 7.61 20.57
N VAL A 60 -3.50 6.37 20.78
CA VAL A 60 -4.26 5.30 21.46
C VAL A 60 -4.45 5.55 22.96
N VAL A 61 -3.54 6.27 23.61
CA VAL A 61 -3.63 6.56 25.06
C VAL A 61 -4.85 7.41 25.45
N ASN A 62 -5.50 8.04 24.47
CA ASN A 62 -6.70 8.84 24.67
C ASN A 62 -7.98 8.13 24.18
N GLN A 63 -7.90 6.87 23.77
CA GLN A 63 -9.04 6.13 23.22
C GLN A 63 -9.63 5.17 24.26
N PRO A 64 -10.92 4.83 24.14
CA PRO A 64 -11.51 3.72 24.88
C PRO A 64 -10.78 2.39 24.62
N ASN A 65 -11.07 1.37 25.44
CA ASN A 65 -10.58 0.02 25.16
C ASN A 65 -11.19 -0.50 23.85
N GLY A 66 -10.33 -0.99 22.94
CA GLY A 66 -10.75 -1.49 21.64
C GLY A 66 -9.58 -2.00 20.81
N VAL A 67 -9.92 -2.54 19.64
CA VAL A 67 -8.94 -2.88 18.59
C VAL A 67 -9.06 -1.83 17.51
N TYR A 68 -7.94 -1.15 17.24
CA TYR A 68 -7.86 -0.04 16.29
C TYR A 68 -6.84 -0.34 15.20
N ASP A 69 -6.98 0.33 14.05
CA ASP A 69 -6.01 0.32 12.97
C ASP A 69 -5.59 1.74 12.55
N MET A 70 -4.75 1.84 11.52
CA MET A 70 -4.25 3.15 11.06
C MET A 70 -5.33 4.00 10.38
N GLN A 71 -6.45 3.43 9.93
CA GLN A 71 -7.56 4.24 9.41
C GLN A 71 -8.19 5.05 10.55
N ASP A 72 -8.31 4.46 11.75
CA ASP A 72 -8.79 5.16 12.94
C ASP A 72 -7.80 6.25 13.38
N VAL A 73 -6.50 5.92 13.41
CA VAL A 73 -5.42 6.88 13.76
C VAL A 73 -5.36 8.08 12.80
N LEU A 74 -5.67 7.85 11.52
CA LEU A 74 -5.62 8.86 10.47
C LEU A 74 -6.96 9.57 10.22
N GLY A 75 -8.06 9.12 10.83
CA GLY A 75 -9.39 9.69 10.60
C GLY A 75 -9.91 9.45 9.18
N LEU A 76 -9.67 8.26 8.64
CA LEU A 76 -10.05 7.86 7.27
C LEU A 76 -11.26 6.91 7.25
N ARG A 77 -11.99 6.83 8.37
CA ARG A 77 -13.27 6.14 8.52
C ARG A 77 -14.35 7.13 8.93
#